data_AF-A0A526YFL3-F1
#
_entry.id   AF-A0A526YFL3-F1
#
_cell.length_a   1.000
_cell.length_b   1.000
_cell.length_c   1.000
_cell.angle_alpha   90.00
_cell.angle_beta   90.00
_cell.angle_gamma   90.00
#
_symmetry.space_group_name_H-M   'P 1'
#
loop_
_entity.id
_entity.type
_entity.pdbx_description
1 polymer ?
#
loop_
_entity_poly.entity_id
_entity_poly.type
_entity_poly.pdbx_seq_one_letter_code
_entity_poly.pdbx_strand_id
1 'polypeptide(L)' 'CIEWGRFAAGRLADRSIAANYVNEQSDTAIASGAYGAIKYDRLRHLKTRLDPSNLFRLNQNILPFAATPE' A
#
# COMPACT_ATOMS: atom_id res chain seq x y z
N CYS A 1 20.85 -12.59 -3.49
CA CYS A 1 20.57 -11.17 -3.83
C CYS A 1 19.57 -10.49 -2.88
N ILE A 2 18.56 -11.18 -2.32
CA ILE A 2 17.55 -10.57 -1.42
C ILE A 2 18.18 -9.90 -0.19
N GLU A 3 19.11 -10.59 0.49
CA GLU A 3 19.79 -10.06 1.67
C GLU A 3 20.55 -8.78 1.37
N TRP A 4 21.34 -8.77 0.29
CA TRP A 4 22.03 -7.57 -0.19
C TRP A 4 21.08 -6.39 -0.42
N GLY A 5 19.93 -6.62 -1.05
CA GLY A 5 18.94 -5.58 -1.30
C GLY A 5 18.32 -5.02 -0.01
N ARG A 6 17.90 -5.89 0.91
CA ARG A 6 17.35 -5.46 2.21
C ARG A 6 18.38 -4.69 3.03
N PHE A 7 19.63 -5.15 3.04
CA PHE A 7 20.74 -4.50 3.73
C PHE A 7 21.04 -3.11 3.15
N ALA A 8 21.16 -2.98 1.83
CA ALA A 8 21.42 -1.71 1.19
C ALA A 8 20.27 -0.70 1.42
N ALA A 9 19.01 -1.15 1.29
CA ALA A 9 17.84 -0.30 1.54
C ALA A 9 17.82 0.22 2.98
N GLY A 10 18.11 -0.62 3.97
CA GLY A 10 18.16 -0.21 5.39
C GLY A 10 19.22 0.86 5.67
N ARG A 11 20.35 0.84 4.96
CA ARG A 11 21.43 1.83 5.13
C ARG A 11 21.16 3.18 4.49
N LEU A 12 20.21 3.25 3.57
CA LEU A 12 19.85 4.48 2.86
C LEU A 12 18.54 5.08 3.37
N ALA A 13 17.82 4.37 4.26
CA ALA A 13 16.48 4.74 4.69
C ALA A 13 16.39 6.11 5.36
N ASP A 14 17.41 6.53 6.11
CA ASP A 14 17.47 7.84 6.79
C ASP A 14 17.61 9.02 5.81
N ARG A 15 18.15 8.76 4.61
CA ARG A 15 18.31 9.76 3.54
C ARG A 15 17.24 9.65 2.46
N SER A 16 16.37 8.65 2.55
CA SER A 16 15.29 8.45 1.60
C SER A 16 14.10 9.35 1.91
N ILE A 17 13.33 9.64 0.87
CA ILE A 17 11.98 10.20 1.02
C ILE A 17 11.12 9.18 1.77
N ALA A 18 10.31 9.64 2.73
CA ALA A 18 9.32 8.83 3.45
C ALA A 18 8.08 8.54 2.57
N ALA A 19 8.31 8.04 1.36
CA ALA A 19 7.29 7.69 0.38
C ALA A 19 7.79 6.51 -0.47
N ASN A 20 6.87 5.66 -0.91
CA ASN A 20 7.19 4.48 -1.71
C ASN A 20 6.48 4.55 -3.06
N TYR A 21 7.18 4.24 -4.14
CA TYR A 21 6.56 4.04 -5.44
C TYR A 21 6.00 2.62 -5.53
N VAL A 22 4.67 2.49 -5.60
CA VAL A 22 3.98 1.18 -5.52
C VAL A 22 4.40 0.15 -6.57
N ASN A 23 4.93 0.59 -7.71
CA ASN A 23 5.37 -0.31 -8.79
C ASN A 23 6.79 -0.87 -8.60
N GLU A 24 7.54 -0.39 -7.61
CA GLU A 24 8.90 -0.88 -7.30
C GLU A 24 8.93 -1.79 -6.06
N GLN A 25 7.77 -2.27 -5.63
CA GLN A 25 7.60 -2.86 -4.30
C GLN A 25 7.22 -4.33 -4.42
N SER A 26 8.10 -5.18 -3.89
CA SER A 26 7.92 -6.63 -3.84
C SER A 26 7.12 -7.09 -2.63
N ASP A 27 7.16 -6.33 -1.53
CA ASP A 27 6.43 -6.63 -0.29
C ASP A 27 4.96 -6.17 -0.41
N THR A 28 4.04 -6.91 0.22
CA THR A 28 2.61 -6.56 0.28
C THR A 28 2.30 -5.59 1.42
N ALA A 29 1.10 -4.98 1.41
CA ALA A 29 0.57 -4.15 2.50
C ALA A 29 1.32 -2.81 2.75
N ILE A 30 2.13 -2.35 1.81
CA ILE A 30 2.81 -1.05 1.89
C ILE A 30 1.96 0.13 1.39
N ALA A 31 0.79 -0.15 0.81
CA ALA A 31 -0.04 0.85 0.12
C ALA A 31 -0.41 2.05 1.02
N SER A 32 -0.68 1.83 2.31
CA SER A 32 -1.00 2.91 3.26
C SER A 32 0.17 3.89 3.45
N GLY A 33 1.39 3.37 3.58
CA GLY A 33 2.61 4.19 3.68
C GLY A 33 2.95 4.87 2.35
N ALA A 34 2.74 4.18 1.22
CA ALA A 34 3.03 4.71 -0.11
C ALA A 34 2.14 5.91 -0.49
N TYR A 35 0.84 5.81 -0.23
CA TYR A 35 -0.11 6.88 -0.54
C TYR A 35 -0.19 7.97 0.54
N GLY A 36 0.13 7.62 1.79
CA GLY A 36 -0.11 8.46 2.97
C GLY A 36 -1.59 8.52 3.34
N ALA A 37 -1.88 8.95 4.58
CA ALA A 37 -3.21 8.84 5.19
C ALA A 37 -4.33 9.46 4.34
N ILE A 38 -4.14 10.69 3.84
CA ILE A 38 -5.17 11.43 3.11
C ILE A 38 -5.55 10.75 1.79
N LYS A 39 -4.55 10.37 0.98
CA LYS A 39 -4.82 9.72 -0.31
C LYS A 39 -5.32 8.30 -0.11
N TYR A 40 -4.75 7.57 0.85
CA TYR A 40 -5.19 6.21 1.16
C TYR A 40 -6.66 6.18 1.57
N ASP A 41 -7.09 7.09 2.44
CA ASP A 41 -8.49 7.17 2.88
C ASP A 41 -9.44 7.50 1.71
N ARG A 42 -9.07 8.45 0.85
CA ARG A 42 -9.85 8.76 -0.36
C ARG A 42 -9.96 7.55 -1.30
N LEU A 43 -8.87 6.82 -1.51
CA LEU A 43 -8.85 5.62 -2.34
C LEU A 43 -9.66 4.49 -1.71
N ARG A 44 -9.66 4.36 -0.38
CA ARG A 44 -10.48 3.40 0.36
C ARG A 44 -11.98 3.67 0.18
N HIS A 45 -12.41 4.93 0.20
CA HIS A 45 -13.78 5.30 -0.15
C HIS A 45 -14.14 4.88 -1.58
N LEU A 46 -13.24 5.09 -2.55
CA LEU A 46 -13.46 4.65 -3.93
C LEU A 46 -13.53 3.12 -4.03
N LYS A 47 -12.61 2.39 -3.39
CA LYS A 47 -12.62 0.92 -3.33
C LYS A 47 -13.91 0.39 -2.73
N THR A 48 -14.40 1.00 -1.66
CA THR A 48 -15.66 0.61 -1.01
C THR A 48 -16.85 0.78 -1.96
N ARG A 49 -16.89 1.83 -2.78
CA ARG A 49 -17.97 2.03 -3.76
C ARG A 49 -17.87 1.16 -5.01
N LEU A 50 -16.66 0.91 -5.49
CA LEU A 50 -16.42 0.33 -6.81
C LEU A 50 -16.03 -1.16 -6.75
N ASP A 51 -15.50 -1.63 -5.63
CA ASP A 51 -15.05 -3.01 -5.41
C ASP A 51 -15.22 -3.41 -3.92
N PRO A 52 -16.46 -3.41 -3.38
CA PRO A 52 -16.73 -3.69 -1.97
C PRO A 52 -16.35 -5.12 -1.54
N SER A 53 -16.40 -6.08 -2.46
CA SER A 53 -15.99 -7.48 -2.21
C SER A 53 -14.48 -7.69 -2.35
N ASN A 54 -13.73 -6.65 -2.72
CA ASN A 54 -12.28 -6.68 -2.92
C ASN A 54 -11.86 -7.77 -3.93
N LEU A 55 -12.57 -7.86 -5.05
CA LEU A 55 -12.30 -8.79 -6.15
C LEU A 55 -10.92 -8.51 -6.75
N PHE A 56 -10.58 -7.24 -6.98
CA PHE A 56 -9.29 -6.84 -7.56
C PHE A 56 -8.25 -6.63 -6.46
N ARG A 57 -7.73 -7.74 -5.91
CA ARG A 57 -6.80 -7.74 -4.76
C ARG A 57 -5.35 -8.12 -5.06
N LEU A 58 -5.04 -8.56 -6.27
CA LEU A 58 -3.67 -8.90 -6.69
C LEU A 58 -2.93 -7.64 -7.19
N ASN A 59 -2.67 -6.72 -6.27
CA ASN A 59 -1.95 -5.47 -6.48
C ASN A 59 -1.47 -4.93 -5.12
N GLN A 60 -0.89 -3.72 -5.09
CA GLN A 60 -0.67 -3.00 -3.82
C GLN A 60 -2.02 -2.57 -3.23
N ASN A 61 -2.67 -3.54 -2.59
CA ASN A 61 -4.09 -3.51 -2.36
C ASN A 61 -4.51 -2.48 -1.31
N ILE A 62 -5.67 -1.89 -1.56
CA ILE A 62 -6.38 -1.01 -0.64
C ILE A 62 -7.62 -1.79 -0.21
N LEU A 63 -7.77 -1.99 1.10
CA LEU A 63 -8.92 -2.70 1.64
C LEU A 63 -10.13 -1.77 1.69
N PRO A 64 -11.32 -2.21 1.27
CA PRO A 64 -12.54 -1.43 1.47
C PRO A 64 -12.84 -1.22 2.96
N PHE A 65 -13.79 -0.34 3.28
CA PHE A 65 -14.40 -0.35 4.61
C PHE A 65 -15.18 -1.65 4.78
N ALA A 66 -15.19 -2.19 6.01
CA ALA A 66 -16.05 -3.32 6.32
C ALA A 66 -17.50 -2.89 6.02
N ALA A 67 -18.25 -3.74 5.32
CA ALA A 67 -19.68 -3.53 5.21
C ALA A 67 -20.25 -3.53 6.64
N THR A 68 -20.97 -2.47 7.00
CA THR A 68 -21.78 -2.50 8.22
C THR A 68 -22.79 -3.64 8.04
N PRO A 69 -22.84 -4.64 8.92
CA PRO A 69 -23.93 -5.62 8.89
C PRO A 69 -25.24 -4.85 9.13
N GLU A 70 -26.26 -5.13 8.31
CA GLU A 70 -27.66 -4.73 8.62
C GLU A 70 -28.17 -5.43 9.88
#